data_AF-A0A0K8QNL6-F1
#
_entry.id   AF-A0A0K8QNL6-F1
#
_cell.length_a   1.000
_cell.length_b   1.000
_cell.length_c   1.000
_cell.angle_alpha   90.00
_cell.angle_beta   90.00
_cell.angle_gamma   90.00
#
_symmetry.space_group_name_H-M   'P 1'
#
loop_
_entity.id
_entity.type
_entity.pdbx_description
1 polymer ?
#
loop_
_entity_poly.entity_id
_entity_poly.type
_entity_poly.pdbx_seq_one_letter_code
_entity_poly.pdbx_strand_id
1 'polypeptide(L)'
;MLPKTRYFTLRQRARKKRRQRLWQAMRIMRQFTVRELMAACEVEERRTVQAYLSLLRRAGFLRVVHADGARHEPSRYHLIRDSGPHGPSVIHRGRTVWDLNTDKEYPL
;
A
#
# COMPACT_ATOMS: atom_id res chain seq x y z
N MET A 1 28.96 -3.52 -15.98
CA MET A 1 27.86 -4.30 -15.35
C MET A 1 27.96 -4.17 -13.84
N LEU A 2 26.88 -3.81 -13.14
CA LEU A 2 26.88 -3.76 -11.66
C LEU A 2 26.60 -5.17 -11.09
N PRO A 3 27.11 -5.52 -9.89
CA PRO A 3 26.92 -6.86 -9.31
C PRO A 3 25.45 -7.14 -8.91
N LYS A 4 24.99 -8.39 -9.04
CA LYS A 4 23.62 -8.87 -8.74
C LYS A 4 23.09 -8.42 -7.37
N THR A 5 23.96 -8.38 -6.35
CA THR A 5 23.66 -7.92 -4.99
C THR A 5 23.24 -6.44 -4.92
N ARG A 6 23.81 -5.59 -5.78
CA ARG A 6 23.46 -4.15 -5.85
C ARG A 6 22.08 -3.92 -6.49
N TYR A 7 21.64 -4.75 -7.43
CA TYR A 7 20.29 -4.63 -8.00
C TYR A 7 19.17 -4.95 -7.00
N PHE A 8 19.41 -5.92 -6.12
CA PHE A 8 18.45 -6.33 -5.10
C PHE A 8 18.18 -5.22 -4.07
N THR A 9 19.24 -4.58 -3.57
CA THR A 9 19.12 -3.50 -2.56
C THR A 9 18.50 -2.23 -3.13
N LEU A 10 18.80 -1.87 -4.39
CA LEU A 10 18.18 -0.74 -5.07
C LEU A 10 16.68 -0.96 -5.29
N ARG A 11 16.27 -2.17 -5.71
CA ARG A 11 14.85 -2.53 -5.87
C ARG A 11 14.09 -2.46 -4.54
N GLN A 12 14.67 -2.91 -3.44
CA GLN A 12 14.03 -2.85 -2.12
C GLN A 12 13.85 -1.40 -1.65
N ARG A 13 14.87 -0.54 -1.81
CA ARG A 13 14.78 0.90 -1.48
C ARG A 13 13.73 1.62 -2.33
N ALA A 14 13.69 1.35 -3.64
CA ALA A 14 12.69 1.91 -4.54
C ALA A 14 11.26 1.49 -4.15
N ARG A 15 11.06 0.22 -3.78
CA ARG A 15 9.76 -0.29 -3.29
C ARG A 15 9.33 0.41 -2.00
N LYS A 16 10.25 0.61 -1.04
CA LYS A 16 9.96 1.32 0.21
C LYS A 16 9.52 2.76 -0.06
N LYS A 17 10.24 3.49 -0.93
CA LYS A 17 9.87 4.85 -1.35
C LYS A 17 8.51 4.90 -2.03
N ARG A 18 8.22 3.98 -2.96
CA ARG A 18 6.92 3.92 -3.66
C ARG A 18 5.76 3.69 -2.70
N ARG A 19 5.90 2.73 -1.77
CA ARG A 19 4.89 2.44 -0.75
C ARG A 19 4.66 3.61 0.21
N GLN A 20 5.73 4.30 0.60
CA GLN A 20 5.65 5.50 1.41
C GLN A 20 4.83 6.60 0.71
N ARG A 21 5.06 6.82 -0.59
CA ARG A 21 4.26 7.79 -1.37
C ARG A 21 2.79 7.41 -1.43
N LEU A 22 2.49 6.14 -1.72
CA LEU A 22 1.11 5.62 -1.69
C LEU A 22 0.47 5.85 -0.33
N TRP A 23 1.19 5.55 0.77
CA TRP A 23 0.71 5.79 2.13
C TRP A 23 0.36 7.24 2.40
N GLN A 24 1.24 8.18 2.04
CA GLN A 24 1.00 9.60 2.20
C GLN A 24 -0.24 10.07 1.42
N ALA A 25 -0.39 9.62 0.17
CA ALA A 25 -1.57 9.93 -0.63
C ALA A 25 -2.85 9.37 -0.01
N MET A 26 -2.84 8.12 0.49
CA MET A 26 -3.99 7.54 1.18
C MET A 26 -4.38 8.33 2.44
N ARG A 27 -3.40 8.85 3.19
CA ARG A 27 -3.64 9.74 4.34
C ARG A 27 -4.22 11.08 3.94
N ILE A 28 -3.91 11.62 2.75
CA ILE A 28 -4.52 12.87 2.31
C ILE A 28 -5.94 12.61 1.81
N MET A 29 -6.11 11.62 0.94
CA MET A 29 -7.36 11.35 0.24
C MET A 29 -8.46 10.75 1.12
N ARG A 30 -8.09 9.93 2.13
CA ARG A 30 -8.97 9.15 3.04
C ARG A 30 -9.90 8.12 2.38
N GLN A 31 -10.48 8.44 1.23
CA GLN A 31 -11.27 7.57 0.39
C GLN A 31 -10.81 7.70 -1.05
N PHE A 32 -10.61 6.58 -1.73
CA PHE A 32 -10.04 6.58 -3.08
C PHE A 32 -10.36 5.29 -3.83
N THR A 33 -10.37 5.37 -5.15
CA THR A 33 -10.26 4.22 -6.04
C THR A 33 -8.78 3.93 -6.34
N VAL A 34 -8.49 2.72 -6.86
CA VAL A 34 -7.13 2.38 -7.30
C VAL A 34 -6.62 3.36 -8.36
N ARG A 35 -7.50 3.80 -9.28
CA ARG A 35 -7.15 4.72 -10.37
C ARG A 35 -6.80 6.11 -9.84
N GLU A 36 -7.60 6.65 -8.93
CA GLU A 36 -7.34 7.95 -8.28
C GLU A 36 -6.00 7.93 -7.53
N LEU A 37 -5.74 6.87 -6.75
CA LEU A 37 -4.49 6.73 -6.00
C LEU A 37 -3.26 6.62 -6.92
N MET A 38 -3.38 5.86 -8.01
CA MET A 38 -2.32 5.72 -9.02
C MET A 38 -1.99 7.06 -9.67
N ALA A 39 -3.01 7.83 -10.06
CA ALA A 39 -2.84 9.15 -10.64
C ALA A 39 -2.15 10.12 -9.66
N ALA A 40 -2.60 10.15 -8.40
CA ALA A 40 -2.03 11.02 -7.37
C ALA A 40 -0.56 10.70 -7.03
N CYS A 41 -0.11 9.46 -7.26
CA CYS A 41 1.25 9.01 -6.91
C CYS A 41 2.19 8.87 -8.12
N GLU A 42 1.68 9.13 -9.34
CA GLU A 42 2.36 8.90 -10.61
C GLU A 42 2.89 7.44 -10.69
N VAL A 43 2.01 6.47 -10.41
CA VAL A 43 2.34 5.04 -10.47
C VAL A 43 1.52 4.37 -11.56
N GLU A 44 2.19 3.84 -12.58
CA GLU A 44 1.55 3.16 -13.71
C GLU A 44 1.24 1.68 -13.42
N GLU A 45 2.00 1.06 -12.53
CA GLU A 45 1.92 -0.38 -12.30
C GLU A 45 0.78 -0.76 -11.34
N ARG A 46 -0.42 -0.94 -11.90
CA ARG A 46 -1.65 -1.27 -11.15
C ARG A 46 -1.53 -2.48 -10.25
N ARG A 47 -0.90 -3.57 -10.74
CA ARG A 47 -0.72 -4.81 -9.96
C ARG A 47 0.06 -4.57 -8.66
N THR A 48 1.09 -3.72 -8.70
CA THR A 48 1.89 -3.37 -7.51
C THR A 48 1.07 -2.58 -6.49
N VAL A 49 0.23 -1.65 -6.95
CA VAL A 49 -0.66 -0.88 -6.07
C VAL A 49 -1.70 -1.81 -5.43
N GLN A 50 -2.38 -2.64 -6.24
CA GLN A 50 -3.37 -3.59 -5.75
C GLN A 50 -2.79 -4.58 -4.74
N ALA A 51 -1.59 -5.11 -5.00
CA ALA A 51 -0.91 -5.99 -4.05
C ALA A 51 -0.65 -5.29 -2.71
N TYR A 52 -0.27 -4.01 -2.72
CA TYR A 52 -0.07 -3.25 -1.47
C TYR A 52 -1.39 -2.96 -0.74
N LEU A 53 -2.43 -2.52 -1.47
CA LEU A 53 -3.76 -2.28 -0.88
C LEU A 53 -4.36 -3.56 -0.29
N SER A 54 -4.19 -4.71 -0.96
CA SER A 54 -4.64 -6.01 -0.45
C SER A 54 -3.97 -6.37 0.88
N LEU A 55 -2.66 -6.14 1.01
CA LEU A 55 -1.93 -6.35 2.26
C LEU A 55 -2.45 -5.43 3.38
N LEU A 56 -2.61 -4.13 3.10
CA LEU A 56 -3.13 -3.18 4.09
C LEU A 56 -4.58 -3.49 4.49
N ARG A 57 -5.42 -3.96 3.55
CA ARG A 57 -6.79 -4.40 3.84
C ARG A 57 -6.79 -5.61 4.78
N ARG A 58 -5.99 -6.64 4.48
CA ARG A 58 -5.86 -7.84 5.33
C ARG A 58 -5.35 -7.49 6.73
N ALA A 59 -4.40 -6.56 6.83
CA ALA A 59 -3.89 -6.05 8.09
C ALA A 59 -4.85 -5.07 8.83
N GLY A 60 -6.04 -4.80 8.28
CA GLY A 60 -7.05 -3.95 8.92
C GLY A 60 -6.79 -2.44 8.85
N PHE A 61 -5.96 -1.98 7.92
CA PHE A 61 -5.74 -0.54 7.68
C PHE A 61 -6.74 0.06 6.70
N LEU A 62 -7.27 -0.76 5.78
CA LEU A 62 -8.22 -0.34 4.75
C LEU A 62 -9.51 -1.15 4.82
N ARG A 63 -10.63 -0.49 4.50
CA ARG A 63 -11.93 -1.13 4.23
C ARG A 63 -12.36 -0.85 2.79
N VAL A 64 -13.07 -1.78 2.16
CA VAL A 64 -13.79 -1.53 0.91
C VAL A 64 -15.19 -1.01 1.26
N VAL A 65 -15.53 0.19 0.81
CA VAL A 65 -16.80 0.88 1.13
C VAL A 65 -17.91 0.47 0.17
N HIS A 66 -17.57 0.29 -1.10
CA HIS A 66 -18.45 -0.26 -2.13
C HIS A 66 -17.75 -1.47 -2.76
N ALA A 67 -18.25 -2.66 -2.46
CA ALA A 67 -17.93 -3.88 -3.19
C ALA A 67 -19.03 -4.07 -4.23
N ASP A 68 -18.64 -4.14 -5.51
CA ASP A 68 -19.46 -4.38 -6.70
C ASP A 68 -20.88 -4.92 -6.43
N GLY A 69 -21.87 -4.03 -6.40
CA GLY A 69 -23.26 -4.37 -6.73
C GLY A 69 -23.57 -4.14 -8.20
N ALA A 70 -22.83 -3.23 -8.85
CA ALA A 70 -22.94 -2.93 -10.27
C ALA A 70 -21.57 -3.10 -10.92
N ARG A 71 -21.51 -3.99 -11.92
CA ARG A 71 -20.34 -4.49 -12.67
C ARG A 71 -19.41 -3.42 -13.30
N HIS A 72 -19.66 -2.14 -13.04
CA HIS A 72 -19.07 -0.98 -13.70
C HIS A 72 -18.45 0.05 -12.74
N GLU A 73 -18.69 -0.01 -11.43
CA GLU A 73 -18.12 0.96 -10.49
C GLU A 73 -16.80 0.49 -9.87
N PRO A 74 -15.73 1.31 -9.90
CA PRO A 74 -14.46 0.92 -9.29
C PRO A 74 -14.58 0.81 -7.76
N SER A 75 -14.09 -0.30 -7.19
CA SER A 75 -14.11 -0.50 -5.73
C SER A 75 -13.44 0.68 -5.00
N ARG A 76 -14.18 1.30 -4.08
CA ARG A 76 -13.70 2.42 -3.25
C ARG A 76 -13.11 1.90 -1.95
N TYR A 77 -11.87 2.30 -1.68
CA TYR A 77 -11.16 2.02 -0.43
C TYR A 77 -11.33 3.20 0.52
N HIS A 78 -11.38 2.92 1.81
CA HIS A 78 -11.32 3.89 2.89
C HIS A 78 -10.19 3.53 3.86
N LEU A 79 -9.35 4.52 4.18
CA LEU A 79 -8.32 4.41 5.21
C LEU A 79 -8.98 4.51 6.59
N ILE A 80 -9.14 3.36 7.25
CA ILE A 80 -9.80 3.25 8.56
C ILE A 80 -8.83 3.31 9.73
N ARG A 81 -7.53 3.10 9.47
CA ARG A 81 -6.47 3.24 10.46
C ARG A 81 -5.32 4.05 9.88
N ASP A 82 -5.14 5.25 10.40
CA ASP A 82 -3.98 6.08 10.16
C ASP A 82 -3.10 6.08 11.41
N SER A 83 -2.03 5.30 11.39
CA SER A 83 -1.11 5.18 12.52
C SER A 83 0.00 6.22 12.52
N GLY A 84 0.11 7.07 11.48
CA GLY A 84 1.13 8.13 11.44
C GLY A 84 1.84 8.30 10.09
N PRO A 85 2.93 9.09 10.06
CA PRO A 85 3.60 9.48 8.82
C PRO A 85 4.32 8.33 8.11
N HIS A 86 4.74 7.28 8.81
CA HIS A 86 5.47 6.17 8.20
C HIS A 86 4.52 5.08 7.71
N GLY A 87 4.63 4.71 6.44
CA GLY A 87 3.79 3.66 5.87
C GLY A 87 4.09 2.28 6.45
N PRO A 88 3.08 1.44 6.71
CA PRO A 88 3.31 0.09 7.21
C PRO A 88 4.20 -0.71 6.25
N SER A 89 5.17 -1.41 6.83
CA SER A 89 6.15 -2.23 6.13
C SER A 89 5.74 -3.69 6.15
N VAL A 90 6.14 -4.43 5.12
CA VAL A 90 5.81 -5.86 5.00
C VAL A 90 7.06 -6.65 5.34
N ILE A 91 6.96 -7.49 6.37
CA ILE A 91 8.07 -8.29 6.90
C ILE A 91 7.73 -9.80 6.82
N HIS A 92 8.62 -10.66 7.32
CA HIS A 92 8.46 -12.13 7.32
C HIS A 92 8.00 -12.72 5.98
N ARG A 93 8.65 -12.31 4.89
CA ARG A 93 8.34 -12.72 3.51
C ARG A 93 6.88 -12.50 3.10
N GLY A 94 6.22 -11.47 3.61
CA GLY A 94 4.85 -11.15 3.23
C GLY A 94 3.76 -11.73 4.14
N ARG A 95 4.14 -12.24 5.31
CA ARG A 95 3.20 -12.83 6.30
C ARG A 95 2.73 -11.83 7.35
N THR A 96 3.46 -10.73 7.54
CA THR A 96 3.14 -9.74 8.58
C THR A 96 3.33 -8.34 8.03
N VAL A 97 2.45 -7.43 8.47
CA VAL A 97 2.61 -5.98 8.33
C VAL A 97 3.10 -5.41 9.66
N TRP A 98 4.27 -4.77 9.63
CA TRP A 98 4.83 -4.01 10.73
C TRP A 98 4.47 -2.55 10.60
N ASP A 99 3.86 -1.99 11.64
CA ASP A 99 3.58 -0.58 11.75
C ASP A 99 4.76 0.16 12.36
N LEU A 100 5.42 0.99 11.54
CA LEU A 100 6.62 1.73 11.92
C LEU A 100 6.34 2.90 12.87
N ASN A 101 5.08 3.26 13.10
CA ASN A 101 4.75 4.36 14.01
C ASN A 101 4.41 3.85 15.42
N THR A 102 3.89 2.62 15.54
CA THR A 102 3.43 2.06 16.82
C THR A 102 4.19 0.81 17.25
N ASP A 103 5.13 0.33 16.44
CA ASP A 103 5.87 -0.94 16.64
C ASP A 103 4.96 -2.15 16.88
N LYS A 104 3.85 -2.20 16.14
CA LYS A 104 2.87 -3.30 16.20
C LYS A 104 2.93 -4.17 14.96
N GLU A 105 2.76 -5.47 15.18
CA GLU A 105 2.61 -6.46 14.13
C GLU A 105 1.14 -6.77 13.84
N TYR A 106 0.83 -6.88 12.55
CA TYR A 106 -0.46 -7.29 12.05
C TYR A 106 -0.27 -8.51 11.13
N PRO A 107 -0.65 -9.73 11.57
CA PRO A 107 -0.57 -10.90 10.72
C PRO A 107 -1.54 -10.77 9.54
N LEU A 108 -1.12 -11.31 8.38
CA LEU A 108 -1.85 -11.18 7.10
C LEU A 108 -2.67 -12.40 6.75
#